data_AF-A0A7V8JS35-F1
#
_entry.id   AF-A0A7V8JS35-F1
#
_cell.length_a   1.000
_cell.length_b   1.000
_cell.length_c   1.000
_cell.angle_alpha   90.00
_cell.angle_beta   90.00
_cell.angle_gamma   90.00
#
_symmetry.space_group_name_H-M   'P 1'
#
loop_
_entity.id
_entity.type
_entity.pdbx_description
1 polymer ?
#
loop_
_entity_poly.entity_id
_entity_poly.type
_entity_poly.pdbx_seq_one_letter_code
_entity_poly.pdbx_strand_id
1 'polypeptide(L)'
;MSQKKRIAVIAGDGIGQEVMPEGLRVMEAAASRFGIDLQFDHFDFSSWDYYEKHGQMLPDNWKEQIGGHDAIYFGAVGWPEKIADHVSLWGSLLLFRREFDQYINLRPARLMPGIIAPVVRRDGSAREPGEIDMYIVRENTEGEYSSIGGRMYPGTPREIVMQETVMSRHGVDRVLKFAFELAQSRPKKHLTSATKSNGIAITMPYWDERVAEMAKAYPDIRLDKFHIDILTAHFVQRPDFFDVVVASNLFGDILSDLGPACTGTIGIAPSANLNPDRTAPSLFEPVHGSAPDIAGQGIANPIGQIWCGAMMLEFLGHKDAHDAVLGAIEKVLAPGSGAPRTPDIGGKASTSDLGRARRSHSLSSGRLTDASKFSGRCRKRTWGLPALLSPGLDFVQSSSLTSLRQAPGPLPASRALRLVRVLDNLGTRTADNKKPGVCRAAFFGVSCLTGCC
;
A
#
# COMPACT_ATOMS: atom_id res chain seq x y z
N MET A 1 32.83 -17.48 -4.48
CA MET A 1 32.48 -16.24 -3.75
C MET A 1 31.27 -15.65 -4.46
N SER A 2 30.29 -15.13 -3.72
CA SER A 2 29.16 -14.38 -4.30
C SER A 2 29.72 -13.26 -5.20
N GLN A 3 29.10 -13.01 -6.35
CA GLN A 3 29.43 -11.80 -7.12
C GLN A 3 29.06 -10.59 -6.28
N LYS A 4 29.95 -9.60 -6.23
CA LYS A 4 29.73 -8.33 -5.55
C LYS A 4 28.53 -7.60 -6.15
N LYS A 5 27.63 -7.11 -5.31
CA LYS A 5 26.45 -6.32 -5.68
C LYS A 5 26.61 -4.90 -5.20
N ARG A 6 26.64 -3.94 -6.14
CA ARG A 6 26.80 -2.51 -5.84
C ARG A 6 25.43 -1.85 -5.75
N ILE A 7 25.20 -1.17 -4.64
CA ILE A 7 23.93 -0.52 -4.32
C ILE A 7 24.17 0.98 -4.17
N ALA A 8 23.51 1.79 -5.00
CA ALA A 8 23.55 3.24 -4.86
C ALA A 8 22.59 3.66 -3.76
N VAL A 9 23.09 4.26 -2.69
CA VAL A 9 22.31 4.68 -1.52
C VAL A 9 22.07 6.18 -1.58
N ILE A 10 20.79 6.58 -1.65
CA ILE A 10 20.36 7.98 -1.72
C ILE A 10 19.30 8.19 -0.64
N ALA A 11 19.68 8.76 0.51
CA ALA A 11 18.73 8.97 1.61
C ALA A 11 17.73 10.11 1.32
N GLY A 12 18.15 11.12 0.55
CA GLY A 12 17.33 12.26 0.16
C GLY A 12 16.97 13.19 1.33
N ASP A 13 15.70 13.52 1.51
CA ASP A 13 15.20 14.53 2.43
C ASP A 13 14.43 13.97 3.63
N GLY A 14 14.31 14.79 4.67
CA GLY A 14 13.43 14.56 5.82
C GLY A 14 13.69 13.23 6.51
N ILE A 15 12.63 12.46 6.76
CA ILE A 15 12.74 11.16 7.43
C ILE A 15 13.54 10.12 6.63
N GLY A 16 13.80 10.36 5.33
CA GLY A 16 14.71 9.51 4.54
C GLY A 16 16.09 9.37 5.20
N GLN A 17 16.58 10.45 5.83
CA GLN A 17 17.82 10.46 6.60
C GLN A 17 17.74 9.67 7.91
N GLU A 18 16.54 9.48 8.47
CA GLU A 18 16.32 8.72 9.71
C GLU A 18 16.13 7.23 9.47
N VAL A 19 15.38 6.85 8.42
CA VAL A 19 15.03 5.46 8.14
C VAL A 19 16.10 4.73 7.35
N MET A 20 16.88 5.43 6.52
CA MET A 20 17.94 4.81 5.71
C MET A 20 19.00 4.09 6.55
N PRO A 21 19.55 4.65 7.65
CA PRO A 21 20.49 3.93 8.51
C PRO A 21 19.93 2.63 9.10
N GLU A 22 18.63 2.61 9.41
CA GLU A 22 17.96 1.42 9.94
C GLU A 22 17.77 0.35 8.85
N GLY A 23 17.42 0.79 7.63
CA GLY A 23 17.38 -0.05 6.44
C GLY A 23 18.73 -0.70 6.15
N LEU A 24 19.80 0.09 6.08
CA LEU A 24 21.16 -0.40 5.83
C LEU A 24 21.61 -1.41 6.88
N ARG A 25 21.34 -1.14 8.17
CA ARG A 25 21.68 -2.07 9.25
C ARG A 25 21.07 -3.46 9.06
N VAL A 26 19.80 -3.52 8.63
CA VAL A 26 19.14 -4.81 8.37
C VAL A 26 19.72 -5.47 7.12
N MET A 27 20.03 -4.70 6.07
CA MET A 27 20.66 -5.22 4.86
C MET A 27 22.06 -5.78 5.12
N GLU A 28 22.88 -5.12 5.94
CA GLU A 28 24.20 -5.61 6.36
C GLU A 28 24.08 -6.89 7.19
N ALA A 29 23.10 -6.96 8.10
CA ALA A 29 22.85 -8.16 8.90
C ALA A 29 22.38 -9.34 8.03
N ALA A 30 21.50 -9.09 7.06
CA ALA A 30 21.07 -10.08 6.10
C ALA A 30 22.24 -10.53 5.20
N ALA A 31 23.01 -9.60 4.67
CA ALA A 31 24.18 -9.87 3.85
C ALA A 31 25.20 -10.75 4.58
N SER A 32 25.52 -10.41 5.83
CA SER A 32 26.41 -11.19 6.68
C SER A 32 25.88 -12.61 6.95
N ARG A 33 24.58 -12.73 7.24
CA ARG A 33 23.94 -14.01 7.55
C ARG A 33 23.90 -14.97 6.36
N PHE A 34 23.68 -14.43 5.15
CA PHE A 34 23.48 -15.21 3.94
C PHE A 34 24.71 -15.24 3.02
N GLY A 35 25.82 -14.61 3.41
CA GLY A 35 27.07 -14.57 2.63
C GLY A 35 26.94 -13.78 1.32
N ILE A 36 26.15 -12.71 1.33
CA ILE A 36 25.94 -11.81 0.18
C ILE A 36 26.96 -10.68 0.25
N ASP A 37 27.67 -10.42 -0.83
CA ASP A 37 28.62 -9.31 -0.93
C ASP A 37 27.89 -8.05 -1.41
N LEU A 38 27.37 -7.26 -0.47
CA LEU A 38 26.73 -5.97 -0.73
C LEU A 38 27.75 -4.84 -0.50
N GLN A 39 27.92 -3.97 -1.49
CA GLN A 39 28.62 -2.69 -1.36
C GLN A 39 27.63 -1.55 -1.47
N PHE A 40 27.64 -0.65 -0.49
CA PHE A 40 26.81 0.55 -0.47
C PHE A 40 27.66 1.76 -0.85
N ASP A 41 27.34 2.37 -2.00
CA ASP A 41 27.95 3.60 -2.48
C ASP A 41 26.97 4.75 -2.20
N HIS A 42 27.36 5.70 -1.35
CA HIS A 42 26.48 6.77 -0.85
C HIS A 42 26.55 8.02 -1.73
N PHE A 43 25.38 8.60 -2.01
CA PHE A 43 25.22 9.82 -2.79
C PHE A 43 24.33 10.83 -2.04
N ASP A 44 24.65 12.11 -2.14
CA ASP A 44 24.01 13.21 -1.40
C ASP A 44 23.03 14.05 -2.24
N PHE A 45 23.01 13.84 -3.56
CA PHE A 45 22.04 14.45 -4.47
C PHE A 45 20.62 13.91 -4.27
N SER A 46 19.66 14.44 -5.03
CA SER A 46 18.22 14.18 -4.85
C SER A 46 17.72 14.63 -3.47
N SER A 47 18.21 15.78 -3.01
CA SER A 47 17.88 16.39 -1.72
C SER A 47 17.82 17.91 -1.82
N TRP A 48 17.13 18.55 -0.89
CA TRP A 48 17.18 20.01 -0.70
C TRP A 48 18.60 20.49 -0.47
N ASP A 49 19.37 19.82 0.40
CA ASP A 49 20.73 20.27 0.76
C ASP A 49 21.67 20.31 -0.46
N TYR A 50 21.46 19.40 -1.42
CA TYR A 50 22.18 19.42 -2.69
C TYR A 50 21.67 20.56 -3.60
N TYR A 51 20.35 20.71 -3.73
CA TYR A 51 19.74 21.79 -4.51
C TYR A 51 20.17 23.18 -4.03
N GLU A 52 20.22 23.40 -2.72
CA GLU A 52 20.64 24.67 -2.12
C GLU A 52 22.08 25.05 -2.52
N LYS A 53 22.97 24.05 -2.63
CA LYS A 53 24.38 24.25 -2.99
C LYS A 53 24.61 24.37 -4.49
N HIS A 54 23.82 23.67 -5.30
CA HIS A 54 24.12 23.46 -6.73
C HIS A 54 23.06 24.08 -7.67
N GLY A 55 21.91 24.48 -7.16
CA GLY A 55 20.79 25.00 -7.96
C GLY A 55 20.04 23.94 -8.78
N GLN A 56 20.38 22.67 -8.62
CA GLN A 56 19.79 21.53 -9.32
C GLN A 56 19.71 20.32 -8.40
N MET A 57 18.72 19.45 -8.64
CA MET A 57 18.47 18.29 -7.78
C MET A 57 19.45 17.13 -7.99
N LEU A 58 20.04 17.01 -9.19
CA LEU A 58 21.02 15.98 -9.56
C LEU A 58 22.23 16.62 -10.27
N PRO A 59 23.45 16.09 -10.11
CA PRO A 59 24.60 16.48 -10.93
C PRO A 59 24.41 16.07 -12.39
N ASP A 60 25.00 16.80 -13.34
CA ASP A 60 24.86 16.50 -14.78
C ASP A 60 25.29 15.07 -15.16
N ASN A 61 26.26 14.51 -14.44
CA ASN A 61 26.76 13.15 -14.66
C ASN A 61 26.11 12.08 -13.75
N TRP A 62 24.95 12.35 -13.14
CA TRP A 62 24.30 11.44 -12.20
C TRP A 62 24.11 10.02 -12.77
N LYS A 63 23.77 9.89 -14.06
CA LYS A 63 23.62 8.58 -14.73
C LYS A 63 24.90 7.78 -14.77
N GLU A 64 26.03 8.44 -15.02
CA GLU A 64 27.33 7.78 -15.05
C GLU A 64 27.70 7.29 -13.65
N GLN A 65 27.36 8.09 -12.63
CA GLN A 65 27.60 7.75 -11.24
C GLN A 65 26.81 6.51 -10.80
N ILE A 66 25.50 6.47 -11.06
CA ILE A 66 24.62 5.42 -10.49
C ILE A 66 24.18 4.34 -11.48
N GLY A 67 24.24 4.57 -12.79
CA GLY A 67 23.71 3.65 -13.81
C GLY A 67 24.43 2.29 -13.88
N GLY A 68 25.66 2.18 -13.37
CA GLY A 68 26.41 0.93 -13.26
C GLY A 68 26.19 0.13 -11.96
N HIS A 69 25.23 0.53 -11.12
CA HIS A 69 24.88 -0.21 -9.90
C HIS A 69 23.88 -1.33 -10.20
N ASP A 70 23.84 -2.35 -9.35
CA ASP A 70 22.86 -3.43 -9.46
C ASP A 70 21.46 -2.98 -8.98
N ALA A 71 21.40 -2.01 -8.07
CA ALA A 71 20.16 -1.41 -7.57
C ALA A 71 20.39 -0.02 -6.96
N ILE A 72 19.31 0.75 -6.85
CA ILE A 72 19.25 2.01 -6.10
C ILE A 72 18.39 1.79 -4.86
N TYR A 73 18.92 2.16 -3.69
CA TYR A 73 18.20 2.13 -2.42
C TYR A 73 17.96 3.56 -1.96
N PHE A 74 16.70 3.97 -2.01
CA PHE A 74 16.28 5.36 -1.91
C PHE A 74 15.42 5.59 -0.66
N GLY A 75 15.59 6.75 -0.03
CA GLY A 75 14.83 7.19 1.12
C GLY A 75 13.56 7.93 0.69
N ALA A 76 13.59 9.25 0.71
CA ALA A 76 12.50 10.09 0.24
C ALA A 76 13.02 11.42 -0.30
N VAL A 77 12.24 12.14 -1.09
CA VAL A 77 12.61 13.49 -1.58
C VAL A 77 11.44 14.46 -1.44
N GLY A 78 11.75 15.72 -1.12
CA GLY A 78 10.78 16.80 -1.03
C GLY A 78 10.88 17.56 0.29
N TRP A 79 10.82 18.88 0.21
CA TRP A 79 10.75 19.77 1.37
C TRP A 79 9.93 21.02 0.98
N PRO A 80 8.59 20.94 1.00
CA PRO A 80 7.71 21.96 0.40
C PRO A 80 7.94 23.38 0.92
N GLU A 81 8.38 23.52 2.17
CA GLU A 81 8.71 24.81 2.79
C GLU A 81 9.95 25.49 2.16
N LYS A 82 10.82 24.73 1.51
CA LYS A 82 12.10 25.20 0.94
C LYS A 82 12.14 25.13 -0.57
N ILE A 83 11.55 24.10 -1.16
CA ILE A 83 11.52 23.84 -2.60
C ILE A 83 10.15 23.35 -3.02
N ALA A 84 9.61 23.88 -4.12
CA ALA A 84 8.32 23.45 -4.63
C ALA A 84 8.36 21.97 -5.05
N ASP A 85 7.32 21.21 -4.71
CA ASP A 85 7.28 19.75 -4.92
C ASP A 85 7.50 19.33 -6.37
N HIS A 86 6.97 20.11 -7.32
CA HIS A 86 7.19 19.82 -8.73
C HIS A 86 8.65 20.00 -9.15
N VAL A 87 9.42 20.91 -8.52
CA VAL A 87 10.84 21.10 -8.83
C VAL A 87 11.66 19.95 -8.25
N SER A 88 11.44 19.60 -6.98
CA SER A 88 12.17 18.52 -6.33
C SER A 88 11.91 17.16 -7.00
N LEU A 89 10.63 16.82 -7.22
CA LEU A 89 10.23 15.52 -7.75
C LEU A 89 10.59 15.34 -9.24
N TRP A 90 10.34 16.35 -10.09
CA TRP A 90 10.69 16.28 -11.52
C TRP A 90 12.18 16.45 -11.78
N GLY A 91 12.90 17.14 -10.89
CA GLY A 91 14.35 17.27 -10.97
C GLY A 91 15.11 16.03 -10.47
N SER A 92 14.44 15.04 -9.87
CA SER A 92 15.09 13.87 -9.28
C SER A 92 14.38 12.55 -9.57
N LEU A 93 13.46 12.11 -8.70
CA LEU A 93 12.88 10.77 -8.69
C LEU A 93 12.20 10.40 -10.01
N LEU A 94 11.52 11.35 -10.67
CA LEU A 94 10.93 11.08 -11.98
C LEU A 94 11.97 10.88 -13.09
N LEU A 95 13.17 11.47 -12.97
CA LEU A 95 14.27 11.21 -13.90
C LEU A 95 14.81 9.78 -13.71
N PHE A 96 14.99 9.32 -12.46
CA PHE A 96 15.36 7.92 -12.21
C PHE A 96 14.34 6.97 -12.84
N ARG A 97 13.05 7.19 -12.59
CA ARG A 97 11.98 6.33 -13.08
C ARG A 97 11.92 6.28 -14.60
N ARG A 98 11.99 7.44 -15.28
CA ARG A 98 11.84 7.52 -16.73
C ARG A 98 13.11 7.15 -17.47
N GLU A 99 14.25 7.66 -17.04
CA GLU A 99 15.49 7.52 -17.81
C GLU A 99 16.22 6.19 -17.57
N PHE A 100 15.88 5.48 -16.48
CA PHE A 100 16.21 4.06 -16.31
C PHE A 100 15.06 3.11 -16.69
N ASP A 101 14.00 3.64 -17.30
CA ASP A 101 12.83 2.88 -17.77
C ASP A 101 12.29 1.91 -16.71
N GLN A 102 12.11 2.41 -15.49
CA GLN A 102 11.60 1.68 -14.34
C GLN A 102 10.06 1.65 -14.36
N TYR A 103 9.50 1.06 -15.42
CA TYR A 103 8.09 1.19 -15.79
C TYR A 103 7.09 0.46 -14.90
N ILE A 104 7.55 -0.42 -14.00
CA ILE A 104 6.72 -1.06 -12.99
C ILE A 104 6.99 -0.43 -11.64
N ASN A 105 5.97 0.16 -11.02
CA ASN A 105 5.99 0.49 -9.59
C ASN A 105 5.17 -0.55 -8.84
N LEU A 106 5.86 -1.47 -8.18
CA LEU A 106 5.27 -2.59 -7.45
C LEU A 106 5.12 -2.21 -5.98
N ARG A 107 3.87 -2.18 -5.49
CA ARG A 107 3.53 -1.74 -4.13
C ARG A 107 2.65 -2.79 -3.43
N PRO A 108 3.20 -3.64 -2.55
CA PRO A 108 2.40 -4.54 -1.74
C PRO A 108 1.65 -3.78 -0.64
N ALA A 109 0.38 -4.12 -0.44
CA ALA A 109 -0.42 -3.71 0.71
C ALA A 109 -0.83 -4.96 1.49
N ARG A 110 -0.14 -5.21 2.61
CA ARG A 110 -0.38 -6.39 3.47
C ARG A 110 -0.70 -5.97 4.90
N LEU A 111 -1.78 -6.53 5.45
CA LEU A 111 -2.08 -6.45 6.88
C LEU A 111 -1.13 -7.39 7.65
N MET A 112 -0.10 -6.79 8.24
CA MET A 112 0.93 -7.49 9.01
C MET A 112 0.45 -7.89 10.41
N PRO A 113 1.01 -8.96 11.02
CA PRO A 113 0.69 -9.35 12.39
C PRO A 113 0.86 -8.20 13.37
N GLY A 114 -0.16 -7.92 14.19
CA GLY A 114 -0.10 -6.91 15.25
C GLY A 114 -0.25 -5.46 14.79
N ILE A 115 -0.44 -5.22 13.49
CA ILE A 115 -0.96 -3.95 12.96
C ILE A 115 -2.50 -3.99 13.04
N ILE A 116 -3.10 -2.87 13.42
CA ILE A 116 -4.55 -2.74 13.50
C ILE A 116 -5.02 -2.05 12.22
N ALA A 117 -5.79 -2.76 11.40
CA ALA A 117 -6.46 -2.17 10.25
C ALA A 117 -7.62 -1.27 10.72
N PRO A 118 -7.80 -0.05 10.17
CA PRO A 118 -8.95 0.80 10.47
C PRO A 118 -10.23 0.27 9.84
N VAL A 119 -10.12 -0.55 8.78
CA VAL A 119 -11.25 -1.19 8.12
C VAL A 119 -11.65 -2.47 8.84
N VAL A 120 -12.95 -2.71 8.93
CA VAL A 120 -13.53 -3.90 9.59
C VAL A 120 -14.15 -4.84 8.55
N ARG A 121 -14.51 -6.05 8.97
CA ARG A 121 -15.39 -6.93 8.20
C ARG A 121 -16.82 -6.38 8.20
N ARG A 122 -17.66 -6.92 7.33
CA ARG A 122 -19.07 -6.50 7.20
C ARG A 122 -19.90 -6.67 8.48
N ASP A 123 -19.51 -7.61 9.34
CA ASP A 123 -20.13 -7.86 10.65
C ASP A 123 -19.58 -6.96 11.78
N GLY A 124 -18.63 -6.06 11.46
CA GLY A 124 -17.98 -5.17 12.41
C GLY A 124 -16.75 -5.76 13.11
N SER A 125 -16.38 -7.01 12.84
CA SER A 125 -15.18 -7.63 13.43
C SER A 125 -13.88 -7.07 12.84
N ALA A 126 -12.82 -7.03 13.66
CA ALA A 126 -11.49 -6.59 13.22
C ALA A 126 -10.90 -7.55 12.20
N ARG A 127 -10.19 -7.02 11.19
CA ARG A 127 -9.48 -7.80 10.18
C ARG A 127 -8.33 -8.58 10.81
N GLU A 128 -8.10 -9.79 10.32
CA GLU A 128 -6.98 -10.62 10.77
C GLU A 128 -5.76 -10.50 9.84
N PRO A 129 -4.53 -10.68 10.36
CA PRO A 129 -3.32 -10.67 9.54
C PRO A 129 -3.42 -11.60 8.33
N GLY A 130 -3.00 -11.11 7.17
CA GLY A 130 -3.05 -11.83 5.90
C GLY A 130 -4.41 -11.79 5.16
N GLU A 131 -5.48 -11.27 5.76
CA GLU A 131 -6.75 -11.08 5.03
C GLU A 131 -6.66 -10.02 3.94
N ILE A 132 -5.88 -8.97 4.20
CA ILE A 132 -5.52 -7.95 3.21
C ILE A 132 -4.09 -8.29 2.76
N ASP A 133 -3.96 -8.82 1.55
CA ASP A 133 -2.68 -9.09 0.88
C ASP A 133 -2.89 -8.89 -0.62
N MET A 134 -2.52 -7.72 -1.10
CA MET A 134 -2.62 -7.37 -2.52
C MET A 134 -1.37 -6.67 -3.01
N TYR A 135 -1.12 -6.78 -4.31
CA TYR A 135 -0.11 -6.00 -5.02
C TYR A 135 -0.78 -4.96 -5.90
N ILE A 136 -0.38 -3.70 -5.75
CA ILE A 136 -0.67 -2.66 -6.72
C ILE A 136 0.48 -2.62 -7.73
N VAL A 137 0.16 -2.83 -9.01
CA VAL A 137 1.08 -2.72 -10.15
C VAL A 137 0.75 -1.42 -10.88
N ARG A 138 1.57 -0.41 -10.65
CA ARG A 138 1.40 0.94 -11.22
C ARG A 138 2.30 1.11 -12.44
N GLU A 139 1.74 1.62 -13.53
CA GLU A 139 2.50 2.20 -14.65
C GLU A 139 3.28 3.43 -14.15
N ASN A 140 4.57 3.52 -14.42
CA ASN A 140 5.46 4.44 -13.72
C ASN A 140 6.22 5.42 -14.62
N THR A 141 6.01 5.38 -15.94
CA THR A 141 6.82 6.09 -16.95
C THR A 141 6.02 7.01 -17.88
N GLU A 142 4.71 6.82 -18.01
CA GLU A 142 3.82 7.62 -18.85
C GLU A 142 2.48 7.91 -18.12
N GLY A 143 1.38 8.09 -18.85
CA GLY A 143 0.07 8.33 -18.29
C GLY A 143 -0.19 9.79 -17.92
N GLU A 144 -0.89 9.98 -16.81
CA GLU A 144 -1.39 11.29 -16.36
C GLU A 144 -0.29 12.18 -15.81
N TYR A 145 0.86 11.59 -15.41
CA TYR A 145 2.02 12.35 -14.98
C TYR A 145 2.77 12.82 -16.20
N SER A 146 2.54 14.07 -16.60
CA SER A 146 3.05 14.63 -17.83
C SER A 146 3.45 16.09 -17.64
N SER A 147 4.44 16.50 -18.43
CA SER A 147 4.86 17.89 -18.56
C SER A 147 4.50 18.44 -19.95
N ILE A 148 3.61 17.76 -20.68
CA ILE A 148 3.15 18.14 -22.02
C ILE A 148 1.91 19.00 -21.87
N GLY A 149 1.97 20.20 -22.43
CA GLY A 149 0.90 21.19 -22.33
C GLY A 149 1.49 22.59 -22.19
N GLY A 150 0.83 23.45 -21.43
CA GLY A 150 1.32 24.80 -21.18
C GLY A 150 0.25 25.76 -20.70
N ARG A 151 0.65 27.02 -20.53
CA ARG A 151 -0.23 28.14 -20.16
C ARG A 151 -0.34 29.12 -21.31
N MET A 152 -1.56 29.54 -21.63
CA MET A 152 -1.84 30.62 -22.56
C MET A 152 -2.37 31.84 -21.79
N TYR A 153 -1.96 33.03 -22.22
CA TYR A 153 -2.41 34.33 -21.67
C TYR A 153 -2.26 34.49 -20.15
N PRO A 154 -1.07 34.20 -19.58
CA PRO A 154 -0.89 34.17 -18.13
C PRO A 154 -1.19 35.53 -17.49
N GLY A 155 -1.87 35.51 -16.35
CA GLY A 155 -2.23 36.71 -15.59
C GLY A 155 -3.38 37.53 -16.17
N THR A 156 -4.12 36.99 -17.14
CA THR A 156 -5.29 37.65 -17.73
C THR A 156 -6.58 36.83 -17.48
N PRO A 157 -7.78 37.44 -17.57
CA PRO A 157 -9.04 36.69 -17.49
C PRO A 157 -9.25 35.64 -18.59
N ARG A 158 -8.39 35.60 -19.62
CA ARG A 158 -8.42 34.62 -20.71
C ARG A 158 -7.47 33.44 -20.46
N GLU A 159 -6.85 33.36 -19.30
CA GLU A 159 -5.84 32.34 -19.01
C GLU A 159 -6.38 30.91 -19.21
N ILE A 160 -5.61 30.09 -19.93
CA ILE A 160 -5.91 28.68 -20.18
C ILE A 160 -4.70 27.86 -19.78
N VAL A 161 -4.93 26.73 -19.11
CA VAL A 161 -3.90 25.73 -18.80
C VAL A 161 -4.29 24.43 -19.47
N MET A 162 -3.34 23.84 -20.21
CA MET A 162 -3.48 22.56 -20.89
C MET A 162 -2.47 21.59 -20.31
N GLN A 163 -2.91 20.34 -20.10
CA GLN A 163 -2.09 19.25 -19.60
C GLN A 163 -2.56 17.96 -20.28
N GLU A 164 -1.64 17.23 -20.88
CA GLU A 164 -1.93 16.07 -21.71
C GLU A 164 -1.61 14.76 -20.98
N THR A 165 -2.56 13.83 -20.97
CA THR A 165 -2.32 12.43 -20.57
C THR A 165 -1.88 11.64 -21.80
N VAL A 166 -0.70 11.02 -21.74
CA VAL A 166 -0.14 10.26 -22.87
C VAL A 166 0.01 8.80 -22.48
N MET A 167 -0.63 7.91 -23.25
CA MET A 167 -0.49 6.46 -23.09
C MET A 167 -0.08 5.86 -24.43
N SER A 168 0.96 5.04 -24.42
CA SER A 168 1.45 4.35 -25.60
C SER A 168 1.05 2.88 -25.54
N ARG A 169 0.94 2.24 -26.71
CA ARG A 169 0.74 0.79 -26.75
C ARG A 169 1.85 0.05 -26.01
N HIS A 170 3.09 0.48 -26.18
CA HIS A 170 4.26 -0.14 -25.60
C HIS A 170 4.22 -0.09 -24.07
N GLY A 171 3.97 1.10 -23.50
CA GLY A 171 3.88 1.30 -22.05
C GLY A 171 2.72 0.55 -21.41
N VAL A 172 1.53 0.62 -22.00
CA VAL A 172 0.35 -0.09 -21.50
C VAL A 172 0.55 -1.61 -21.59
N ASP A 173 0.97 -2.15 -22.73
CA ASP A 173 1.11 -3.61 -22.92
C ASP A 173 2.13 -4.23 -21.95
N ARG A 174 3.27 -3.57 -21.68
CA ARG A 174 4.31 -4.12 -20.79
C ARG A 174 3.89 -4.14 -19.32
N VAL A 175 3.16 -3.13 -18.85
CA VAL A 175 2.63 -3.10 -17.47
C VAL A 175 1.53 -4.13 -17.28
N LEU A 176 0.62 -4.24 -18.25
CA LEU A 176 -0.40 -5.27 -18.25
C LEU A 176 0.22 -6.67 -18.23
N LYS A 177 1.20 -6.94 -19.11
CA LYS A 177 1.90 -8.22 -19.15
C LYS A 177 2.49 -8.58 -17.77
N PHE A 178 3.21 -7.64 -17.14
CA PHE A 178 3.77 -7.86 -15.81
C PHE A 178 2.67 -8.15 -14.77
N ALA A 179 1.56 -7.42 -14.79
CA ALA A 179 0.45 -7.62 -13.85
C ALA A 179 -0.24 -8.99 -14.03
N PHE A 180 -0.45 -9.42 -15.27
CA PHE A 180 -1.00 -10.75 -15.58
C PHE A 180 -0.03 -11.86 -15.15
N GLU A 181 1.28 -11.72 -15.40
CA GLU A 181 2.30 -12.68 -14.96
C GLU A 181 2.39 -12.75 -13.42
N LEU A 182 2.32 -11.61 -12.73
CA LEU A 182 2.26 -11.57 -11.27
C LEU A 182 1.01 -12.26 -10.75
N ALA A 183 -0.17 -11.93 -11.29
CA ALA A 183 -1.43 -12.58 -10.92
C ALA A 183 -1.36 -14.09 -11.17
N GLN A 184 -0.73 -14.52 -12.26
CA GLN A 184 -0.55 -15.93 -12.62
C GLN A 184 0.29 -16.69 -11.61
N SER A 185 1.31 -16.04 -11.04
CA SER A 185 2.18 -16.62 -10.01
C SER A 185 1.52 -16.69 -8.62
N ARG A 186 0.42 -15.95 -8.41
CA ARG A 186 -0.25 -15.85 -7.12
C ARG A 186 -1.39 -16.87 -6.98
N PRO A 187 -1.68 -17.37 -5.76
CA PRO A 187 -2.67 -18.43 -5.57
C PRO A 187 -4.09 -18.07 -5.99
N LYS A 188 -4.51 -16.79 -5.84
CA LYS A 188 -5.86 -16.36 -6.21
C LYS A 188 -6.07 -16.23 -7.72
N LYS A 189 -4.99 -16.17 -8.53
CA LYS A 189 -5.03 -15.99 -9.99
C LYS A 189 -6.02 -14.90 -10.40
N HIS A 190 -5.96 -13.75 -9.73
CA HIS A 190 -6.97 -12.70 -9.84
C HIS A 190 -6.33 -11.35 -10.13
N LEU A 191 -6.74 -10.74 -11.24
CA LEU A 191 -6.33 -9.40 -11.64
C LEU A 191 -7.53 -8.46 -11.66
N THR A 192 -7.37 -7.29 -11.07
CA THR A 192 -8.32 -6.17 -11.16
C THR A 192 -7.69 -5.02 -11.93
N SER A 193 -8.35 -4.53 -12.97
CA SER A 193 -7.92 -3.33 -13.71
C SER A 193 -8.65 -2.08 -13.20
N ALA A 194 -7.89 -1.07 -12.78
CA ALA A 194 -8.40 0.26 -12.47
C ALA A 194 -8.60 1.07 -13.76
N THR A 195 -9.76 1.70 -13.93
CA THR A 195 -10.09 2.49 -15.13
C THR A 195 -10.96 3.70 -14.80
N LYS A 196 -11.17 4.60 -15.76
CA LYS A 196 -12.24 5.60 -15.71
C LYS A 196 -12.86 5.82 -17.09
N SER A 197 -13.11 4.70 -17.79
CA SER A 197 -13.53 4.66 -19.20
C SER A 197 -14.92 5.25 -19.51
N ASN A 198 -15.64 5.74 -18.50
CA ASN A 198 -16.86 6.53 -18.69
C ASN A 198 -16.60 8.05 -18.75
N GLY A 199 -15.73 8.57 -17.88
CA GLY A 199 -15.42 10.01 -17.80
C GLY A 199 -14.25 10.42 -18.69
N ILE A 200 -13.26 9.55 -18.87
CA ILE A 200 -12.10 9.81 -19.73
C ILE A 200 -12.34 9.04 -21.03
N ALA A 201 -12.86 9.71 -22.06
CA ALA A 201 -13.43 9.06 -23.25
C ALA A 201 -12.42 8.49 -24.26
N ILE A 202 -11.11 8.70 -24.08
CA ILE A 202 -10.07 8.26 -25.03
C ILE A 202 -9.09 7.30 -24.38
N THR A 203 -8.26 7.78 -23.43
CA THR A 203 -7.15 6.99 -22.89
C THR A 203 -7.62 5.80 -22.04
N MET A 204 -8.74 5.92 -21.32
CA MET A 204 -9.25 4.83 -20.48
C MET A 204 -10.02 3.74 -21.27
N PRO A 205 -10.83 4.05 -22.30
CA PRO A 205 -11.32 3.04 -23.23
C PRO A 205 -10.17 2.32 -23.93
N TYR A 206 -9.13 3.06 -24.35
CA TYR A 206 -7.93 2.43 -24.92
C TYR A 206 -7.24 1.49 -23.92
N TRP A 207 -7.07 1.90 -22.66
CA TRP A 207 -6.57 1.02 -21.60
C TRP A 207 -7.42 -0.25 -21.46
N ASP A 208 -8.75 -0.11 -21.39
CA ASP A 208 -9.69 -1.24 -21.31
C ASP A 208 -9.55 -2.19 -22.52
N GLU A 209 -9.36 -1.65 -23.74
CA GLU A 209 -9.11 -2.44 -24.96
C GLU A 209 -7.80 -3.24 -24.85
N ARG A 210 -6.72 -2.62 -24.35
CA ARG A 210 -5.44 -3.29 -24.17
C ARG A 210 -5.52 -4.39 -23.09
N VAL A 211 -6.25 -4.16 -22.00
CA VAL A 211 -6.53 -5.18 -20.97
C VAL A 211 -7.25 -6.38 -21.58
N ALA A 212 -8.31 -6.14 -22.36
CA ALA A 212 -9.09 -7.20 -22.99
C ALA A 212 -8.24 -8.00 -24.02
N GLU A 213 -7.35 -7.32 -24.75
CA GLU A 213 -6.44 -7.98 -25.68
C GLU A 213 -5.42 -8.87 -24.94
N MET A 214 -4.78 -8.34 -23.89
CA MET A 214 -3.79 -9.08 -23.11
C MET A 214 -4.41 -10.31 -22.42
N ALA A 215 -5.64 -10.18 -21.92
CA ALA A 215 -6.36 -11.26 -21.24
C ALA A 215 -6.51 -12.53 -22.09
N LYS A 216 -6.50 -12.43 -23.43
CA LYS A 216 -6.54 -13.59 -24.34
C LYS A 216 -5.37 -14.55 -24.14
N ALA A 217 -4.21 -14.05 -23.69
CA ALA A 217 -3.03 -14.85 -23.40
C ALA A 217 -3.04 -15.50 -22.01
N TYR A 218 -4.00 -15.14 -21.14
CA TYR A 218 -4.07 -15.58 -19.74
C TYR A 218 -5.50 -16.05 -19.37
N PRO A 219 -6.02 -17.12 -20.01
CA PRO A 219 -7.41 -17.56 -19.85
C PRO A 219 -7.76 -18.05 -18.43
N ASP A 220 -6.75 -18.44 -17.65
CA ASP A 220 -6.92 -18.93 -16.27
C ASP A 220 -7.01 -17.81 -15.23
N ILE A 221 -6.81 -16.55 -15.63
CA ILE A 221 -6.85 -15.40 -14.72
C ILE A 221 -8.27 -14.89 -14.62
N ARG A 222 -8.79 -14.87 -13.39
CA ARG A 222 -10.01 -14.13 -13.09
C ARG A 222 -9.72 -12.65 -13.30
N LEU A 223 -10.45 -12.00 -14.19
CA LEU A 223 -10.28 -10.58 -14.51
C LEU A 223 -11.53 -9.80 -14.09
N ASP A 224 -11.32 -8.78 -13.26
CA ASP A 224 -12.33 -7.77 -12.94
C ASP A 224 -11.85 -6.39 -13.43
N LYS A 225 -12.79 -5.48 -13.73
CA LYS A 225 -12.48 -4.07 -13.97
C LYS A 225 -13.41 -3.18 -13.16
N PHE A 226 -12.85 -2.15 -12.54
CA PHE A 226 -13.61 -1.19 -11.76
C PHE A 226 -13.23 0.23 -12.14
N HIS A 227 -14.22 1.12 -12.16
CA HIS A 227 -13.92 2.54 -12.20
C HIS A 227 -13.21 2.96 -10.90
N ILE A 228 -12.25 3.89 -11.02
CA ILE A 228 -11.36 4.27 -9.90
C ILE A 228 -12.14 4.75 -8.65
N ASP A 229 -13.29 5.40 -8.84
CA ASP A 229 -14.18 5.83 -7.76
C ASP A 229 -14.78 4.65 -6.98
N ILE A 230 -15.40 3.68 -7.65
CA ILE A 230 -15.94 2.50 -6.95
C ILE A 230 -14.83 1.57 -6.45
N LEU A 231 -13.69 1.53 -7.14
CA LEU A 231 -12.52 0.77 -6.71
C LEU A 231 -11.98 1.27 -5.38
N THR A 232 -11.82 2.59 -5.21
CA THR A 232 -11.42 3.19 -3.94
C THR A 232 -12.43 2.89 -2.82
N ALA A 233 -13.74 2.94 -3.10
CA ALA A 233 -14.74 2.52 -2.13
C ALA A 233 -14.62 1.02 -1.76
N HIS A 234 -14.31 0.15 -2.72
CA HIS A 234 -14.13 -1.28 -2.48
C HIS A 234 -12.85 -1.61 -1.71
N PHE A 235 -11.77 -0.86 -1.87
CA PHE A 235 -10.58 -0.97 -1.02
C PHE A 235 -10.92 -0.83 0.46
N VAL A 236 -11.89 0.03 0.80
CA VAL A 236 -12.36 0.20 2.19
C VAL A 236 -13.36 -0.88 2.57
N GLN A 237 -14.36 -1.15 1.72
CA GLN A 237 -15.48 -2.03 2.06
C GLN A 237 -15.12 -3.53 2.05
N ARG A 238 -14.21 -3.95 1.16
CA ARG A 238 -13.88 -5.36 0.90
C ARG A 238 -12.43 -5.56 0.39
N PRO A 239 -11.40 -5.07 1.11
CA PRO A 239 -10.01 -5.18 0.69
C PRO A 239 -9.52 -6.64 0.48
N ASP A 240 -10.13 -7.61 1.15
CA ASP A 240 -9.83 -9.05 1.02
C ASP A 240 -10.17 -9.64 -0.36
N PHE A 241 -11.00 -8.93 -1.13
CA PHE A 241 -11.38 -9.30 -2.49
C PHE A 241 -10.19 -9.27 -3.46
N PHE A 242 -9.25 -8.34 -3.25
CA PHE A 242 -8.20 -8.06 -4.23
C PHE A 242 -6.99 -8.98 -4.09
N ASP A 243 -6.24 -9.09 -5.19
CA ASP A 243 -5.01 -9.89 -5.27
C ASP A 243 -3.92 -9.11 -6.03
N VAL A 244 -4.09 -8.90 -7.33
CA VAL A 244 -3.29 -7.96 -8.11
C VAL A 244 -4.20 -6.86 -8.65
N VAL A 245 -3.80 -5.60 -8.48
CA VAL A 245 -4.51 -4.44 -8.99
C VAL A 245 -3.59 -3.68 -9.94
N VAL A 246 -3.90 -3.66 -11.22
CA VAL A 246 -3.13 -2.90 -12.22
C VAL A 246 -3.78 -1.55 -12.49
N ALA A 247 -2.97 -0.50 -12.57
CA ALA A 247 -3.46 0.87 -12.72
C ALA A 247 -2.48 1.75 -13.52
N SER A 248 -3.03 2.80 -14.13
CA SER A 248 -2.23 3.90 -14.71
C SER A 248 -1.44 4.65 -13.63
N ASN A 249 -0.61 5.59 -14.04
CA ASN A 249 0.32 6.28 -13.16
C ASN A 249 -0.38 6.99 -11.99
N LEU A 250 -1.38 7.84 -12.27
CA LEU A 250 -2.10 8.56 -11.22
C LEU A 250 -3.01 7.63 -10.39
N PHE A 251 -3.73 6.70 -11.04
CA PHE A 251 -4.62 5.79 -10.32
C PHE A 251 -3.83 4.84 -9.42
N GLY A 252 -2.70 4.35 -9.89
CA GLY A 252 -1.77 3.54 -9.13
C GLY A 252 -1.24 4.30 -7.92
N ASP A 253 -0.91 5.59 -8.07
CA ASP A 253 -0.49 6.43 -6.96
C ASP A 253 -1.54 6.45 -5.83
N ILE A 254 -2.76 6.87 -6.17
CA ILE A 254 -3.88 6.98 -5.23
C ILE A 254 -4.17 5.64 -4.54
N LEU A 255 -4.27 4.54 -5.31
CA LEU A 255 -4.59 3.23 -4.77
C LEU A 255 -3.49 2.67 -3.87
N SER A 256 -2.25 3.01 -4.18
CA SER A 256 -1.10 2.53 -3.43
C SER A 256 -0.82 3.29 -2.14
N ASP A 257 -1.45 4.46 -1.93
CA ASP A 257 -1.55 5.10 -0.62
C ASP A 257 -2.77 4.57 0.15
N LEU A 258 -3.91 4.40 -0.55
CA LEU A 258 -5.14 3.91 0.04
C LEU A 258 -5.02 2.46 0.55
N GLY A 259 -4.32 1.60 -0.18
CA GLY A 259 -4.09 0.20 0.19
C GLY A 259 -3.43 0.08 1.56
N PRO A 260 -2.22 0.64 1.77
CA PRO A 260 -1.56 0.72 3.07
C PRO A 260 -2.40 1.39 4.16
N ALA A 261 -3.11 2.48 3.85
CA ALA A 261 -4.02 3.09 4.81
C ALA A 261 -5.10 2.11 5.30
N CYS A 262 -5.65 1.28 4.40
CA CYS A 262 -6.58 0.20 4.77
C CYS A 262 -5.92 -0.90 5.62
N THR A 263 -4.60 -1.11 5.49
CA THR A 263 -3.86 -2.07 6.32
C THR A 263 -3.46 -1.55 7.70
N GLY A 264 -3.51 -0.23 7.95
CA GLY A 264 -3.26 0.36 9.27
C GLY A 264 -2.29 1.52 9.29
N THR A 265 -1.22 1.47 8.49
CA THR A 265 -0.22 2.53 8.43
C THR A 265 0.47 2.53 7.07
N ILE A 266 0.76 3.73 6.56
CA ILE A 266 1.61 3.91 5.39
C ILE A 266 3.10 3.71 5.72
N GLY A 267 3.49 3.83 6.99
CA GLY A 267 4.88 3.77 7.46
C GLY A 267 5.56 2.41 7.25
N ILE A 268 4.80 1.35 6.96
CA ILE A 268 5.34 0.02 6.66
C ILE A 268 5.33 -0.30 5.15
N ALA A 269 4.73 0.54 4.31
CA ALA A 269 4.49 0.22 2.90
C ALA A 269 5.76 0.41 2.07
N PRO A 270 6.30 -0.66 1.44
CA PRO A 270 7.44 -0.55 0.56
C PRO A 270 7.01 -0.31 -0.89
N SER A 271 7.96 0.09 -1.73
CA SER A 271 7.78 0.07 -3.18
C SER A 271 9.06 -0.34 -3.91
N ALA A 272 8.87 -0.89 -5.11
CA ALA A 272 9.95 -1.16 -6.04
C ALA A 272 9.61 -0.60 -7.43
N ASN A 273 10.41 0.35 -7.88
CA ASN A 273 10.41 0.89 -9.24
C ASN A 273 11.35 0.01 -10.07
N LEU A 274 10.78 -0.97 -10.76
CA LEU A 274 11.50 -2.01 -11.46
C LEU A 274 11.72 -1.62 -12.92
N ASN A 275 12.93 -1.82 -13.39
CA ASN A 275 13.22 -2.13 -14.79
C ASN A 275 13.32 -3.68 -14.90
N PRO A 276 12.23 -4.39 -15.26
CA PRO A 276 12.21 -5.85 -15.26
C PRO A 276 13.24 -6.48 -16.20
N ASP A 277 13.62 -5.76 -17.27
CA ASP A 277 14.60 -6.19 -18.27
C ASP A 277 16.05 -6.13 -17.77
N ARG A 278 16.30 -5.49 -16.62
CA ARG A 278 17.62 -5.34 -15.98
C ARG A 278 18.66 -4.66 -16.86
N THR A 279 18.22 -3.79 -17.77
CA THR A 279 19.11 -2.97 -18.61
C THR A 279 19.61 -1.72 -17.87
N ALA A 280 18.95 -1.37 -16.77
CA ALA A 280 19.30 -0.27 -15.87
C ALA A 280 18.95 -0.66 -14.42
N PRO A 281 19.50 0.02 -13.39
CA PRO A 281 19.19 -0.31 -12.00
C PRO A 281 17.71 -0.04 -11.68
N SER A 282 17.10 -0.97 -10.97
CA SER A 282 15.80 -0.76 -10.30
C SER A 282 15.98 0.04 -9.00
N LEU A 283 14.96 0.79 -8.60
CA LEU A 283 14.97 1.64 -7.41
C LEU A 283 13.97 1.14 -6.35
N PHE A 284 14.40 1.05 -5.10
CA PHE A 284 13.60 0.57 -3.98
C PHE A 284 13.45 1.68 -2.94
N GLU A 285 12.21 2.10 -2.67
CA GLU A 285 11.88 3.24 -1.80
C GLU A 285 10.56 3.02 -1.06
N PRO A 286 10.39 3.55 0.17
CA PRO A 286 9.10 3.55 0.85
C PRO A 286 8.02 4.26 0.02
N VAL A 287 6.75 3.90 0.26
CA VAL A 287 5.63 4.64 -0.35
C VAL A 287 5.49 6.04 0.25
N HIS A 288 5.79 6.19 1.54
CA HIS A 288 5.68 7.49 2.22
C HIS A 288 6.72 8.49 1.70
N GLY A 289 6.37 9.78 1.74
CA GLY A 289 7.28 10.87 1.42
C GLY A 289 8.31 11.17 2.53
N SER A 290 8.90 12.36 2.46
CA SER A 290 9.93 12.85 3.40
C SER A 290 9.39 13.28 4.77
N ALA A 291 8.07 13.34 4.93
CA ALA A 291 7.36 13.73 6.16
C ALA A 291 8.05 14.86 6.97
N PRO A 292 8.16 16.08 6.39
CA PRO A 292 8.89 17.19 7.03
C PRO A 292 8.34 17.57 8.41
N ASP A 293 7.06 17.30 8.67
CA ASP A 293 6.38 17.54 9.94
C ASP A 293 6.93 16.71 11.12
N ILE A 294 7.53 15.55 10.83
CA ILE A 294 8.15 14.66 11.84
C ILE A 294 9.66 14.48 11.67
N ALA A 295 10.25 15.04 10.62
CA ALA A 295 11.69 14.97 10.39
C ALA A 295 12.48 15.62 11.54
N GLY A 296 13.56 14.95 11.96
CA GLY A 296 14.40 15.34 13.10
C GLY A 296 13.86 14.92 14.46
N GLN A 297 12.68 14.31 14.55
CA GLN A 297 12.09 13.89 15.82
C GLN A 297 12.45 12.45 16.19
N GLY A 298 12.99 11.65 15.26
CA GLY A 298 13.38 10.27 15.53
C GLY A 298 12.18 9.35 15.81
N ILE A 299 11.02 9.63 15.21
CA ILE A 299 9.78 8.86 15.41
C ILE A 299 9.25 8.20 14.13
N ALA A 300 9.96 8.36 13.00
CA ALA A 300 9.60 7.72 11.74
C ALA A 300 9.62 6.18 11.87
N ASN A 301 8.73 5.51 11.15
CA ASN A 301 8.69 4.05 11.11
C ASN A 301 9.70 3.52 10.07
N PRO A 302 10.76 2.80 10.47
CA PRO A 302 11.77 2.33 9.53
C PRO A 302 11.35 1.08 8.75
N ILE A 303 10.20 0.46 9.07
CA ILE A 303 9.81 -0.84 8.47
C ILE A 303 9.59 -0.70 6.96
N GLY A 304 8.99 0.39 6.48
CA GLY A 304 8.83 0.64 5.05
C GLY A 304 10.17 0.59 4.32
N GLN A 305 11.18 1.31 4.82
CA GLN A 305 12.53 1.28 4.27
C GLN A 305 13.14 -0.12 4.31
N ILE A 306 13.08 -0.80 5.47
CA ILE A 306 13.63 -2.15 5.64
C ILE A 306 12.99 -3.15 4.66
N TRP A 307 11.68 -3.06 4.45
CA TRP A 307 10.97 -3.93 3.53
C TRP A 307 11.31 -3.60 2.06
N CYS A 308 11.59 -2.34 1.71
CA CYS A 308 12.18 -2.01 0.41
C CYS A 308 13.53 -2.71 0.19
N GLY A 309 14.37 -2.75 1.23
CA GLY A 309 15.61 -3.51 1.20
C GLY A 309 15.38 -5.02 0.99
N ALA A 310 14.35 -5.59 1.61
CA ALA A 310 13.98 -6.97 1.35
C ALA A 310 13.56 -7.17 -0.12
N MET A 311 12.72 -6.30 -0.69
CA MET A 311 12.33 -6.38 -2.10
C MET A 311 13.54 -6.26 -3.04
N MET A 312 14.53 -5.43 -2.68
CA MET A 312 15.81 -5.35 -3.37
C MET A 312 16.57 -6.68 -3.34
N LEU A 313 16.66 -7.34 -2.18
CA LEU A 313 17.29 -8.64 -2.06
C LEU A 313 16.62 -9.70 -2.95
N GLU A 314 15.28 -9.75 -2.97
CA GLU A 314 14.55 -10.67 -3.86
C GLU A 314 14.84 -10.36 -5.33
N PHE A 315 14.81 -9.09 -5.73
CA PHE A 315 15.14 -8.67 -7.08
C PHE A 315 16.58 -9.04 -7.47
N LEU A 316 17.54 -8.98 -6.54
CA LEU A 316 18.93 -9.39 -6.78
C LEU A 316 19.14 -10.91 -6.80
N GLY A 317 18.08 -11.70 -6.59
CA GLY A 317 18.12 -13.17 -6.61
C GLY A 317 18.36 -13.82 -5.24
N HIS A 318 18.24 -13.06 -4.16
CA HIS A 318 18.48 -13.51 -2.78
C HIS A 318 17.17 -13.72 -2.01
N LYS A 319 16.31 -14.60 -2.52
CA LYS A 319 14.98 -14.85 -1.94
C LYS A 319 15.02 -15.29 -0.47
N ASP A 320 15.94 -16.17 -0.10
CA ASP A 320 16.06 -16.62 1.30
C ASP A 320 16.35 -15.47 2.28
N ALA A 321 17.12 -14.47 1.82
CA ALA A 321 17.43 -13.29 2.62
C ALA A 321 16.21 -12.34 2.71
N HIS A 322 15.48 -12.15 1.59
CA HIS A 322 14.20 -11.43 1.58
C HIS A 322 13.20 -12.07 2.56
N ASP A 323 12.96 -13.38 2.46
CA ASP A 323 11.99 -14.10 3.28
C ASP A 323 12.37 -14.03 4.77
N ALA A 324 13.67 -14.05 5.10
CA ALA A 324 14.14 -13.89 6.46
C ALA A 324 13.95 -12.47 7.03
N VAL A 325 14.13 -11.43 6.22
CA VAL A 325 13.87 -10.04 6.63
C VAL A 325 12.37 -9.82 6.86
N LEU A 326 11.52 -10.27 5.94
CA LEU A 326 10.06 -10.24 6.11
C LEU A 326 9.61 -10.99 7.36
N GLY A 327 10.11 -12.21 7.56
CA GLY A 327 9.81 -12.98 8.76
C GLY A 327 10.32 -12.33 10.05
N ALA A 328 11.37 -11.48 10.00
CA ALA A 328 11.82 -10.69 11.13
C ALA A 328 10.87 -9.52 11.42
N ILE A 329 10.41 -8.81 10.39
CA ILE A 329 9.39 -7.75 10.51
C ILE A 329 8.12 -8.31 11.16
N GLU A 330 7.60 -9.43 10.65
CA GLU A 330 6.41 -10.08 11.19
C GLU A 330 6.59 -10.47 12.68
N LYS A 331 7.76 -11.02 13.04
CA LYS A 331 8.07 -11.39 14.44
C LYS A 331 8.17 -10.19 15.36
N VAL A 332 8.69 -9.06 14.88
CA VAL A 332 8.79 -7.81 15.64
C VAL A 332 7.40 -7.21 15.84
N LEU A 333 6.57 -7.20 14.81
CA LEU A 333 5.22 -6.64 14.87
C LEU A 333 4.22 -7.54 15.63
N ALA A 334 4.44 -8.86 15.66
CA ALA A 334 3.54 -9.84 16.27
C ALA A 334 3.06 -9.43 17.67
N PRO A 335 1.76 -9.62 17.98
CA PRO A 335 1.23 -9.39 19.33
C PRO A 335 2.04 -10.19 20.37
N GLY A 336 2.45 -9.53 21.45
CA GLY A 336 3.24 -10.15 22.51
C GLY A 336 4.73 -10.34 22.20
N SER A 337 5.25 -9.79 21.10
CA SER A 337 6.69 -9.82 20.79
C SER A 337 7.54 -9.08 21.83
N GLY A 338 6.94 -8.13 22.56
CA GLY A 338 7.64 -7.23 23.48
C GLY A 338 8.58 -6.24 22.77
N ALA A 339 8.54 -6.18 21.44
CA ALA A 339 9.36 -5.27 20.66
C ALA A 339 8.82 -3.83 20.74
N PRO A 340 9.71 -2.81 20.65
CA PRO A 340 9.30 -1.42 20.56
C PRO A 340 8.39 -1.18 19.34
N ARG A 341 7.53 -0.18 19.46
CA ARG A 341 6.62 0.28 18.39
C ARG A 341 6.76 1.79 18.25
N THR A 342 6.79 2.28 17.01
CA THR A 342 6.76 3.71 16.71
C THR A 342 5.35 4.29 16.93
N PRO A 343 5.21 5.61 17.05
CA PRO A 343 3.91 6.24 17.34
C PRO A 343 2.81 5.95 16.33
N ASP A 344 3.15 5.83 15.04
CA ASP A 344 2.19 5.56 13.96
C ASP A 344 1.46 4.20 14.11
N ILE A 345 2.09 3.24 14.79
CA ILE A 345 1.52 1.92 15.09
C ILE A 345 1.18 1.75 16.59
N GLY A 346 0.95 2.87 17.28
CA GLY A 346 0.43 2.93 18.64
C GLY A 346 1.47 2.76 19.76
N GLY A 347 2.76 2.93 19.45
CA GLY A 347 3.85 2.87 20.43
C GLY A 347 4.40 4.23 20.86
N LYS A 348 5.57 4.21 21.48
CA LYS A 348 6.30 5.40 21.98
C LYS A 348 7.81 5.34 21.68
N ALA A 349 8.23 4.34 20.93
CA ALA A 349 9.63 4.09 20.66
C ALA A 349 10.11 4.95 19.50
N SER A 350 11.42 5.20 19.47
CA SER A 350 12.07 5.91 18.38
C SER A 350 12.24 5.04 17.13
N THR A 351 12.55 5.68 15.99
CA THR A 351 12.99 5.06 14.75
C THR A 351 14.11 4.03 15.03
N SER A 352 15.09 4.46 15.81
CA SER A 352 16.25 3.65 16.21
C SER A 352 15.92 2.48 17.14
N ASP A 353 14.94 2.62 18.03
CA ASP A 353 14.53 1.52 18.91
C ASP A 353 13.93 0.38 18.08
N LEU A 354 13.05 0.73 17.13
CA LEU A 354 12.42 -0.24 16.25
C LEU A 354 13.42 -0.89 15.28
N GLY A 355 14.30 -0.13 14.63
CA GLY A 355 15.28 -0.71 13.70
C GLY A 355 16.43 -1.49 14.37
N ARG A 356 16.61 -1.39 15.70
CA ARG A 356 17.48 -2.28 16.49
C ARG A 356 16.74 -3.48 17.10
N ALA A 357 15.42 -3.51 17.02
CA ALA A 357 14.62 -4.49 17.73
C ALA A 357 15.02 -5.92 17.36
N ARG A 358 15.32 -6.71 18.39
CA ARG A 358 15.38 -8.16 18.31
C ARG A 358 14.23 -8.71 19.14
N ARG A 359 13.70 -9.87 18.78
CA ARG A 359 12.70 -10.55 19.64
C ARG A 359 13.29 -10.72 21.04
N SER A 360 12.70 -10.05 22.03
CA SER A 360 13.06 -10.25 23.42
C SER A 360 12.46 -11.59 23.87
N HIS A 361 13.32 -12.56 24.21
CA HIS A 361 12.88 -13.76 24.93
C HIS A 361 12.64 -13.37 26.39
N SER A 362 11.58 -12.63 26.67
CA SER A 362 11.10 -12.49 28.04
C SER A 362 10.29 -13.74 28.39
N LEU A 363 11.00 -14.80 28.78
CA LEU A 363 10.40 -15.82 29.62
C LEU A 363 10.21 -15.17 30.99
N SER A 364 8.96 -14.94 31.38
CA SER A 364 8.62 -14.62 32.75
C SER A 364 9.20 -15.71 33.66
N SER A 365 10.18 -15.33 34.48
CA SER A 365 10.70 -16.13 35.58
C SER A 365 9.64 -16.21 36.68
N GLY A 366 8.60 -17.00 36.44
CA GLY A 366 7.73 -17.50 37.49
C GLY A 366 8.55 -18.43 38.39
N ARG A 367 8.86 -17.98 39.60
CA ARG A 367 9.46 -18.80 40.66
C ARG A 367 8.60 -20.03 40.89
N LEU A 368 9.09 -21.20 40.49
CA LEU A 368 8.65 -22.48 41.03
C LEU A 368 9.46 -22.75 42.30
N THR A 369 8.99 -22.22 43.42
CA THR A 369 9.22 -22.87 44.71
C THR A 369 8.20 -24.00 44.82
N ASP A 370 8.60 -25.24 44.55
CA ASP A 370 8.39 -26.37 45.46
C ASP A 370 9.00 -27.64 44.82
N ALA A 371 10.13 -28.06 45.39
CA ALA A 371 10.70 -29.37 45.13
C ALA A 371 10.16 -30.32 46.20
N SER A 372 9.07 -31.03 45.90
CA SER A 372 8.80 -32.29 46.59
C SER A 372 7.91 -33.22 45.77
N LYS A 373 8.31 -34.50 45.79
CA LYS A 373 7.60 -35.71 45.31
C LYS A 373 7.91 -36.17 43.88
N PHE A 374 9.11 -36.73 43.76
CA PHE A 374 9.31 -37.97 43.00
C PHE A 374 8.43 -39.09 43.58
N SER A 375 7.55 -39.68 42.76
CA SER A 375 7.44 -41.15 42.63
C SER A 375 6.41 -41.53 41.56
N GLY A 376 6.79 -42.46 40.68
CA GLY A 376 5.85 -43.50 40.26
C GLY A 376 5.34 -43.51 38.82
N ARG A 377 5.96 -44.39 38.03
CA ARG A 377 5.36 -45.27 37.00
C ARG A 377 5.10 -44.71 35.60
N CYS A 378 6.05 -45.10 34.75
CA CYS A 378 5.85 -45.44 33.35
C CYS A 378 4.73 -46.49 33.17
N ARG A 379 3.74 -46.21 32.31
CA ARG A 379 2.96 -47.23 31.59
C ARG A 379 2.70 -46.78 30.16
N LYS A 380 3.22 -47.58 29.21
CA LYS A 380 2.84 -47.62 27.80
C LYS A 380 1.34 -47.90 27.65
N ARG A 381 0.68 -47.26 26.67
CA ARG A 381 -0.53 -47.82 26.04
C ARG A 381 -0.45 -47.67 24.53
N THR A 382 -0.67 -48.81 23.89
CA THR A 382 -0.67 -49.16 22.49
C THR A 382 -1.98 -48.82 21.80
N TRP A 383 -1.88 -48.71 20.47
CA TRP A 383 -2.91 -48.54 19.45
C TRP A 383 -3.96 -49.67 19.44
N GLY A 384 -5.17 -49.32 18.97
CA GLY A 384 -6.21 -50.28 18.59
C GLY A 384 -7.15 -49.70 17.53
N LEU A 385 -7.12 -50.28 16.34
CA LEU A 385 -8.16 -50.19 15.30
C LEU A 385 -9.44 -50.93 15.74
N PRO A 386 -10.58 -50.69 15.06
CA PRO A 386 -11.05 -51.73 14.14
C PRO A 386 -11.61 -51.23 12.79
N ALA A 387 -11.45 -52.09 11.79
CA ALA A 387 -12.16 -52.12 10.50
C ALA A 387 -13.62 -52.65 10.70
N LEU A 388 -14.60 -52.69 9.79
CA LEU A 388 -14.67 -52.82 8.32
C LEU A 388 -16.18 -52.78 7.95
N LEU A 389 -16.53 -52.35 6.72
CA LEU A 389 -17.60 -52.86 5.81
C LEU A 389 -18.36 -51.75 5.02
N SER A 390 -18.43 -51.95 3.70
CA SER A 390 -19.16 -51.19 2.66
C SER A 390 -20.20 -52.13 2.00
N PRO A 391 -20.83 -51.82 0.84
CA PRO A 391 -21.57 -50.63 0.35
C PRO A 391 -22.99 -50.99 -0.17
N GLY A 392 -23.78 -50.00 -0.64
CA GLY A 392 -25.01 -50.23 -1.42
C GLY A 392 -25.52 -48.99 -2.15
N LEU A 393 -25.81 -49.15 -3.45
CA LEU A 393 -26.31 -48.17 -4.44
C LEU A 393 -27.77 -47.73 -4.18
N ASP A 394 -28.19 -46.54 -4.68
CA ASP A 394 -29.14 -46.44 -5.82
C ASP A 394 -29.50 -44.99 -6.23
N PHE A 395 -29.96 -44.91 -7.48
CA PHE A 395 -30.21 -43.77 -8.38
C PHE A 395 -31.63 -43.14 -8.22
N VAL A 396 -31.86 -42.04 -8.96
CA VAL A 396 -33.14 -41.55 -9.58
C VAL A 396 -33.75 -40.20 -9.11
N GLN A 397 -33.58 -39.22 -10.02
CA GLN A 397 -34.51 -38.21 -10.61
C GLN A 397 -35.49 -37.32 -9.81
N SER A 398 -35.33 -36.01 -10.09
CA SER A 398 -36.31 -34.97 -10.48
C SER A 398 -37.81 -35.06 -10.11
N SER A 399 -38.37 -33.94 -9.65
CA SER A 399 -39.42 -33.19 -10.38
C SER A 399 -39.93 -31.97 -9.60
N SER A 400 -40.49 -31.04 -10.37
CA SER A 400 -40.90 -29.68 -10.09
C SER A 400 -42.40 -29.52 -9.78
N LEU A 401 -42.74 -28.38 -9.15
CA LEU A 401 -43.90 -27.51 -9.41
C LEU A 401 -45.31 -27.78 -8.81
N THR A 402 -45.83 -26.66 -8.25
CA THR A 402 -47.23 -26.14 -8.24
C THR A 402 -48.28 -26.59 -7.20
N SER A 403 -48.46 -25.73 -6.20
CA SER A 403 -49.64 -24.86 -5.95
C SER A 403 -50.92 -25.35 -5.24
N LEU A 404 -51.46 -24.41 -4.44
CA LEU A 404 -52.86 -23.99 -4.23
C LEU A 404 -53.43 -24.11 -2.80
N ARG A 405 -53.66 -22.91 -2.21
CA ARG A 405 -54.87 -22.41 -1.47
C ARG A 405 -55.25 -23.16 -0.18
N GLN A 406 -55.61 -22.55 0.96
CA GLN A 406 -56.53 -21.42 1.20
C GLN A 406 -56.49 -21.03 2.71
N ALA A 407 -56.67 -19.74 3.05
CA ALA A 407 -57.04 -19.23 4.39
C ALA A 407 -58.57 -18.94 4.40
N PRO A 408 -59.28 -18.60 5.51
CA PRO A 408 -59.12 -17.28 6.18
C PRO A 408 -59.51 -17.11 7.69
N GLY A 409 -58.88 -16.11 8.35
CA GLY A 409 -59.45 -15.12 9.31
C GLY A 409 -59.66 -15.49 10.81
N PRO A 410 -59.85 -14.52 11.74
CA PRO A 410 -59.68 -13.05 11.70
C PRO A 410 -58.85 -12.41 12.86
N LEU A 411 -58.64 -11.08 12.73
CA LEU A 411 -58.01 -10.04 13.59
C LEU A 411 -58.87 -9.68 14.86
N PRO A 412 -58.39 -8.93 15.91
CA PRO A 412 -57.95 -7.52 15.78
C PRO A 412 -56.92 -6.88 16.77
N ALA A 413 -56.39 -5.75 16.26
CA ALA A 413 -55.76 -4.54 16.81
C ALA A 413 -55.60 -4.26 18.32
N SER A 414 -54.44 -3.67 18.71
CA SER A 414 -54.39 -2.25 19.18
C SER A 414 -52.98 -1.75 19.60
N ARG A 415 -52.67 -0.50 19.17
CA ARG A 415 -51.93 0.60 19.85
C ARG A 415 -50.45 0.39 20.24
N ALA A 416 -49.58 1.40 20.30
CA ALA A 416 -49.50 2.77 19.81
C ALA A 416 -48.11 3.30 20.21
N LEU A 417 -47.60 4.24 19.42
CA LEU A 417 -46.43 5.09 19.66
C LEU A 417 -46.30 5.63 21.11
N ARG A 418 -45.07 5.63 21.64
CA ARG A 418 -44.55 6.60 22.63
C ARG A 418 -43.02 6.68 22.57
N LEU A 419 -42.48 7.86 22.23
CA LEU A 419 -41.80 8.70 23.22
C LEU A 419 -41.70 10.15 22.71
N VAL A 420 -41.99 11.11 23.59
CA VAL A 420 -42.08 12.55 23.34
C VAL A 420 -41.35 13.27 24.49
N ARG A 421 -40.70 14.40 24.13
CA ARG A 421 -40.26 15.57 24.94
C ARG A 421 -39.03 15.43 25.84
N VAL A 422 -38.08 16.37 25.71
CA VAL A 422 -38.03 17.61 26.53
C VAL A 422 -37.40 18.75 25.70
N LEU A 423 -38.11 19.87 25.61
CA LEU A 423 -37.57 21.23 25.40
C LEU A 423 -38.10 22.05 26.58
N ASP A 424 -37.19 22.68 27.31
CA ASP A 424 -37.41 23.84 28.19
C ASP A 424 -36.07 24.60 28.22
N ASN A 425 -35.99 25.77 27.59
CA ASN A 425 -36.31 27.11 28.09
C ASN A 425 -35.09 27.79 28.75
N LEU A 426 -34.43 28.67 27.98
CA LEU A 426 -33.62 29.77 28.48
C LEU A 426 -34.44 31.06 28.38
N GLY A 427 -34.73 31.63 29.54
CA GLY A 427 -35.38 32.94 29.68
C GLY A 427 -34.39 34.09 29.53
N THR A 428 -34.82 35.08 28.76
CA THR A 428 -34.64 36.56 28.88
C THR A 428 -33.58 37.11 29.86
N ARG A 429 -32.67 37.98 29.38
CA ARG A 429 -32.69 39.46 29.57
C ARG A 429 -31.39 40.17 29.11
N THR A 430 -31.61 41.30 28.42
CA THR A 430 -30.85 42.58 28.37
C THR A 430 -29.41 42.63 27.85
N ALA A 431 -29.16 43.37 26.76
CA ALA A 431 -28.51 44.70 26.79
C ALA A 431 -28.23 45.27 25.36
N ASP A 432 -28.06 46.57 25.35
CA ASP A 432 -28.06 47.57 24.27
C ASP A 432 -26.97 47.51 23.17
N ASN A 433 -27.35 48.04 22.00
CA ASN A 433 -26.61 48.87 21.02
C ASN A 433 -25.08 48.73 20.83
N LYS A 434 -24.66 48.29 19.63
CA LYS A 434 -23.93 49.08 18.59
C LYS A 434 -23.45 48.17 17.42
N LYS A 435 -23.60 48.67 16.19
CA LYS A 435 -23.18 48.13 14.86
C LYS A 435 -21.62 47.96 14.73
N PRO A 436 -21.03 47.49 13.60
CA PRO A 436 -21.54 46.80 12.39
C PRO A 436 -20.73 45.52 12.02
N GLY A 437 -21.14 44.76 10.99
CA GLY A 437 -20.20 43.90 10.25
C GLY A 437 -20.83 42.67 9.60
N VAL A 438 -20.90 42.69 8.27
CA VAL A 438 -21.47 41.64 7.42
C VAL A 438 -20.56 40.41 7.37
N CYS A 439 -21.08 39.23 7.72
CA CYS A 439 -20.53 37.93 7.31
C CYS A 439 -21.65 37.07 6.75
N ARG A 440 -21.53 36.71 5.46
CA ARG A 440 -22.43 35.83 4.73
C ARG A 440 -22.20 34.38 5.13
N ALA A 441 -23.29 33.68 5.42
CA ALA A 441 -23.37 32.24 5.52
C ALA A 441 -23.29 31.58 4.12
N ALA A 442 -22.66 30.42 4.03
CA ALA A 442 -22.86 29.47 2.95
C ALA A 442 -23.18 28.10 3.58
N PHE A 443 -24.41 27.64 3.37
CA PHE A 443 -24.85 26.28 3.64
C PHE A 443 -25.01 25.53 2.32
N PHE A 444 -24.75 24.23 2.42
CA PHE A 444 -24.92 23.16 1.45
C PHE A 444 -26.18 23.24 0.56
N GLY A 445 -26.03 22.81 -0.69
CA GLY A 445 -27.13 22.50 -1.60
C GLY A 445 -26.74 21.44 -2.62
N VAL A 446 -27.08 20.18 -2.31
CA VAL A 446 -27.17 19.06 -3.26
C VAL A 446 -28.39 19.32 -4.15
N SER A 447 -28.26 19.17 -5.47
CA SER A 447 -29.43 18.87 -6.30
C SER A 447 -29.06 18.03 -7.51
N CYS A 448 -29.72 16.89 -7.58
CA CYS A 448 -29.78 15.95 -8.69
C CYS A 448 -30.91 16.42 -9.60
N LEU A 449 -30.71 16.60 -10.90
CA LEU A 449 -31.80 16.74 -11.86
C LEU A 449 -31.41 16.15 -13.21
N THR A 450 -32.06 15.04 -13.53
CA THR A 450 -32.31 14.51 -14.86
C THR A 450 -33.22 15.43 -15.68
N GLY A 451 -32.95 15.57 -16.98
CA GLY A 451 -34.01 15.59 -17.99
C GLY A 451 -34.16 16.83 -18.87
N CYS A 452 -33.92 16.58 -20.17
CA CYS A 452 -34.46 17.23 -21.37
C CYS A 452 -33.88 18.56 -21.87
N CYS A 453 -33.51 18.46 -23.17
CA CYS A 453 -33.05 19.45 -24.16
C CYS A 453 -31.57 19.85 -24.09
#